data_AF-A0A6H9YFS7-F1
#
_entry.id   AF-A0A6H9YFS7-F1
#
_cell.length_a   1.000
_cell.length_b   1.000
_cell.length_c   1.000
_cell.angle_alpha   90.00
_cell.angle_beta   90.00
_cell.angle_gamma   90.00
#
_symmetry.space_group_name_H-M   'P 1'
#
loop_
_entity.id
_entity.type
_entity.pdbx_description
1 polymer ?
#
loop_
_entity_poly.entity_id
_entity_poly.type
_entity_poly.pdbx_seq_one_letter_code
_entity_poly.pdbx_strand_id
1 'polypeptide(L)'
;MDIPPASTPVVCDMTTATDTPQQRLDAYQDLFGRHLIGRERTAEGIRFQLRANPGVEQQVRKLAEREKACCAFFAFDITTDGDQVIWDCAVSDNDTARAVLEEYYLLPETAVQNPAELGDHLAAKGLHFTTDPGGTVHQIVHVPSRTSRSVGGLPPGRPSAIRAGGS
;
A
#
# COMPACT_ATOMS: atom_id res chain seq x y z
N MET A 1 16.71 5.05 11.90
CA MET A 1 16.46 4.35 10.61
C MET A 1 17.31 4.96 9.50
N ASP A 2 17.84 4.14 8.59
CA ASP A 2 18.50 4.61 7.36
C ASP A 2 17.44 4.85 6.27
N ILE A 3 16.94 6.09 6.18
CA ILE A 3 15.84 6.47 5.27
C ILE A 3 16.39 6.75 3.87
N PRO A 4 15.93 6.02 2.83
CA PRO A 4 16.40 6.26 1.46
C PRO A 4 16.02 7.65 0.94
N PRO A 5 16.79 8.23 0.01
CA PRO A 5 16.52 9.57 -0.51
C PRO A 5 15.19 9.65 -1.25
N ALA A 6 14.61 10.85 -1.35
CA ALA A 6 13.36 11.14 -2.05
C ALA A 6 13.33 10.69 -3.53
N SER A 7 14.51 10.56 -4.15
CA SER A 7 14.67 10.09 -5.52
C SER A 7 14.56 8.56 -5.68
N THR A 8 14.47 7.80 -4.58
CA THR A 8 14.29 6.35 -4.65
C THR A 8 12.96 6.03 -5.35
N PRO A 9 12.96 5.18 -6.39
CA PRO A 9 11.73 4.78 -7.06
C PRO A 9 10.72 4.16 -6.08
N VAL A 10 9.47 4.63 -6.14
CA VAL A 10 8.37 4.06 -5.35
C VAL A 10 7.74 2.92 -6.12
N VAL A 11 8.42 1.78 -6.09
CA VAL A 11 8.00 0.52 -6.72
C VAL A 11 8.30 -0.62 -5.76
N CYS A 12 7.32 -1.51 -5.59
CA CYS A 12 7.53 -2.80 -4.95
C CYS A 12 7.68 -3.86 -6.05
N ASP A 13 8.84 -4.50 -6.13
CA ASP A 13 9.17 -5.54 -7.10
C ASP A 13 9.41 -6.88 -6.38
N MET A 14 8.54 -7.85 -6.63
CA MET A 14 8.63 -9.20 -6.08
C MET A 14 9.21 -10.22 -7.06
N THR A 15 9.73 -9.80 -8.22
CA THR A 15 10.19 -10.70 -9.29
C THR A 15 11.30 -11.66 -8.82
N THR A 16 12.14 -11.23 -7.88
CA THR A 16 13.20 -12.05 -7.30
C THR A 16 12.87 -12.57 -5.90
N ALA A 17 11.64 -12.34 -5.41
CA ALA A 17 11.22 -12.81 -4.10
C ALA A 17 11.06 -14.33 -4.10
N THR A 18 11.45 -14.95 -2.97
CA THR A 18 11.28 -16.39 -2.78
C THR A 18 9.87 -16.76 -2.33
N ASP A 19 9.13 -15.80 -1.79
CA ASP A 19 7.74 -15.94 -1.35
C ASP A 19 6.77 -15.25 -2.31
N THR A 20 5.56 -15.77 -2.40
CA THR A 20 4.48 -15.16 -3.19
C THR A 20 3.83 -14.00 -2.43
N PRO A 21 3.11 -13.08 -3.11
CA PRO A 21 2.33 -12.05 -2.44
C PRO A 21 1.37 -12.60 -1.38
N GLN A 22 0.71 -13.74 -1.66
CA GLN A 22 -0.19 -14.39 -0.70
C GLN A 22 0.57 -14.89 0.53
N GLN A 23 1.71 -15.58 0.35
CA GLN A 23 2.53 -16.03 1.46
C GLN A 23 3.05 -14.87 2.32
N ARG A 24 3.34 -13.73 1.70
CA ARG A 24 3.73 -12.50 2.40
C ARG A 24 2.58 -11.98 3.26
N LEU A 25 1.37 -11.91 2.70
CA LEU A 25 0.17 -11.49 3.44
C LEU A 25 -0.16 -12.44 4.59
N ASP A 26 -0.08 -13.75 4.36
CA ASP A 26 -0.29 -14.75 5.41
C ASP A 26 0.72 -14.58 6.56
N ALA A 27 1.98 -14.25 6.24
CA ALA A 27 3.00 -13.96 7.25
C ALA A 27 2.69 -12.69 8.07
N TYR A 28 2.16 -11.64 7.44
CA TYR A 28 1.69 -10.43 8.14
C TYR A 28 0.47 -10.72 9.02
N GLN A 29 -0.53 -11.44 8.49
CA GLN A 29 -1.72 -11.86 9.24
C GLN A 29 -1.34 -12.64 10.48
N ASP A 30 -0.43 -13.59 10.32
CA ASP A 30 0.02 -14.46 11.39
C ASP A 30 0.75 -13.68 12.49
N LEU A 31 1.70 -12.84 12.09
CA LEU A 31 2.49 -12.02 12.99
C LEU A 31 1.60 -11.04 13.76
N PHE A 32 0.76 -10.28 13.06
CA PHE A 32 -0.07 -9.26 13.69
C PHE A 32 -1.22 -9.84 14.49
N GLY A 33 -1.91 -10.86 13.97
CA GLY A 33 -3.05 -11.49 14.66
C GLY A 33 -2.67 -12.14 15.98
N ARG A 34 -1.43 -12.61 16.13
CA ARG A 34 -0.96 -13.27 17.36
C ARG A 34 -0.19 -12.36 18.30
N HIS A 35 0.62 -11.44 17.75
CA HIS A 35 1.64 -10.75 18.53
C HIS A 35 1.46 -9.24 18.63
N LEU A 36 0.65 -8.59 17.78
CA LEU A 36 0.46 -7.15 17.85
C LEU A 36 -0.21 -6.73 19.16
N ILE A 37 0.37 -5.73 19.82
CA ILE A 37 -0.18 -5.11 21.04
C ILE A 37 -0.54 -3.64 20.82
N GLY A 38 0.08 -2.99 19.85
CA GLY A 38 -0.20 -1.60 19.54
C GLY A 38 0.46 -1.16 18.23
N ARG A 39 -0.04 -0.06 17.70
CA ARG A 39 0.59 0.67 16.59
C ARG A 39 0.34 2.16 16.76
N GLU A 40 1.27 2.97 16.31
CA GLU A 40 1.16 4.43 16.35
C GLU A 40 1.86 5.08 15.17
N ARG A 41 1.46 6.32 14.87
CA ARG A 41 2.22 7.20 13.97
C ARG A 41 3.24 7.95 14.80
N THR A 42 4.45 8.06 14.28
CA THR A 42 5.57 8.78 14.90
C THR A 42 5.89 10.04 14.10
N ALA A 43 6.84 10.85 14.57
CA ALA A 43 7.31 12.00 13.80
C ALA A 43 8.01 11.62 12.49
N GLU A 44 8.59 10.42 12.42
CA GLU A 44 9.41 9.95 11.30
C GLU A 44 8.71 8.90 10.42
N GLY A 45 7.60 8.31 10.90
CA GLY A 45 6.87 7.27 10.19
C GLY A 45 5.85 6.60 11.09
N ILE A 46 5.94 5.28 11.23
CA ILE A 46 5.03 4.49 12.07
C ILE A 46 5.79 3.48 12.91
N ARG A 47 5.13 2.99 13.95
CA ARG A 47 5.65 1.97 14.85
C ARG A 47 4.63 0.87 15.06
N PHE A 48 5.06 -0.38 14.94
CA PHE A 48 4.35 -1.54 15.47
C PHE A 48 5.02 -2.01 16.76
N GLN A 49 4.20 -2.37 17.73
CA GLN A 49 4.61 -2.93 19.01
C GLN A 49 4.08 -4.36 19.05
N LEU A 50 4.97 -5.34 19.20
CA LEU A 50 4.62 -6.76 19.25
C LEU A 50 5.12 -7.40 20.54
N ARG A 51 4.40 -8.39 21.09
CA ARG A 51 4.91 -9.20 22.21
C ARG A 51 6.17 -9.93 21.80
N ALA A 52 7.24 -9.81 22.58
CA ALA A 52 8.52 -10.50 22.39
C ALA A 52 8.47 -11.97 22.80
N ASN A 53 7.48 -12.71 22.31
CA ASN A 53 7.43 -14.16 22.46
C ASN A 53 8.64 -14.80 21.74
N PRO A 54 9.08 -16.01 22.13
CA PRO A 54 10.21 -16.68 21.49
C PRO A 54 10.08 -16.73 19.96
N GLY A 55 11.08 -16.20 19.26
CA GLY A 55 11.15 -16.19 17.79
C GLY A 55 10.47 -15.00 17.09
N VAL A 56 9.68 -14.18 17.78
CA VAL A 56 8.97 -13.04 17.15
C VAL A 56 9.94 -12.02 16.59
N GLU A 57 10.99 -11.64 17.33
CA GLU A 57 11.99 -10.70 16.83
C GLU A 57 12.62 -11.19 15.51
N GLN A 58 12.99 -12.47 15.46
CA GLN A 58 13.58 -13.04 14.25
C GLN A 58 12.58 -13.08 13.08
N GLN A 59 11.31 -13.35 13.36
CA GLN A 59 10.25 -13.30 12.35
C GLN A 59 10.06 -11.88 11.80
N VAL A 60 10.00 -10.87 12.68
CA VAL A 60 9.89 -9.45 12.31
C VAL A 60 11.07 -9.03 11.45
N ARG A 61 12.31 -9.34 11.85
CA ARG A 61 13.52 -9.02 11.08
C ARG A 61 13.50 -9.64 9.68
N LYS A 62 13.17 -10.94 9.58
CA LYS A 62 13.05 -11.62 8.28
C LYS A 62 11.99 -10.99 7.38
N LEU A 63 10.85 -10.59 7.95
CA LEU A 63 9.77 -9.97 7.19
C LEU A 63 10.18 -8.58 6.70
N ALA A 64 10.79 -7.76 7.57
CA ALA A 64 11.33 -6.45 7.22
C ALA A 64 12.43 -6.52 6.15
N GLU A 65 13.33 -7.50 6.23
CA GLU A 65 14.38 -7.73 5.21
C GLU A 65 13.76 -8.02 3.85
N ARG A 66 12.75 -8.89 3.80
CA ARG A 66 12.06 -9.22 2.55
C ARG A 66 11.26 -8.04 2.01
N GLU A 67 10.66 -7.24 2.88
CA GLU A 67 9.93 -6.04 2.49
C GLU A 67 10.89 -4.97 1.93
N LYS A 68 12.04 -4.78 2.57
CA LYS A 68 13.09 -3.87 2.11
C LYS A 68 13.64 -4.28 0.75
N ALA A 69 13.77 -5.59 0.51
CA ALA A 69 14.25 -6.12 -0.76
C ALA A 69 13.28 -5.85 -1.92
N CYS A 70 11.96 -5.94 -1.69
CA CYS A 70 10.98 -5.63 -2.74
C CYS A 70 10.65 -4.14 -2.85
N CYS A 71 10.58 -3.41 -1.73
CA CYS A 71 10.18 -2.01 -1.67
C CYS A 71 11.34 -1.13 -1.16
N ALA A 72 12.30 -0.82 -2.04
CA ALA A 72 13.57 -0.19 -1.66
C ALA A 72 13.45 1.17 -0.95
N PHE A 73 12.32 1.87 -1.14
CA PHE A 73 11.99 3.18 -0.53
C PHE A 73 11.62 3.11 0.96
N PHE A 74 11.39 1.91 1.52
CA PHE A 74 11.17 1.74 2.96
C PHE A 74 12.47 1.77 3.75
N ALA A 75 12.38 2.18 5.00
CA ALA A 75 13.40 1.98 6.02
C ALA A 75 12.75 1.26 7.20
N PHE A 76 13.50 0.34 7.79
CA PHE A 76 13.06 -0.40 8.97
C PHE A 76 14.12 -0.32 10.05
N ASP A 77 13.68 -0.20 11.28
CA ASP A 77 14.50 -0.43 12.45
C ASP A 77 13.74 -1.34 13.41
N ILE A 78 14.44 -2.34 13.94
CA ILE A 78 13.86 -3.37 14.79
C ILE A 78 14.69 -3.46 16.05
N THR A 79 14.06 -3.12 17.16
CA THR A 79 14.67 -3.17 18.49
C THR A 79 13.81 -4.00 19.43
N THR A 80 14.40 -4.42 20.54
CA THR A 80 13.69 -5.07 21.64
C THR A 80 13.76 -4.18 22.86
N ASP A 81 12.62 -3.99 23.51
CA ASP A 81 12.48 -3.24 24.76
C ASP A 81 11.62 -4.06 25.72
N GLY A 82 12.27 -4.63 26.75
CA GLY A 82 11.61 -5.51 27.71
C GLY A 82 10.93 -6.71 27.04
N ASP A 83 9.61 -6.77 27.16
CA ASP A 83 8.75 -7.81 26.60
C ASP A 83 8.16 -7.44 25.23
N GLN A 84 8.72 -6.43 24.57
CA GLN A 84 8.24 -5.92 23.29
C GLN A 84 9.31 -5.96 22.20
N VAL A 85 8.89 -6.31 21.00
CA VAL A 85 9.61 -6.03 19.76
C VAL A 85 9.01 -4.75 19.20
N ILE A 86 9.86 -3.75 19.02
CA ILE A 86 9.53 -2.47 18.42
C ILE A 86 9.97 -2.51 16.96
N TRP A 87 9.02 -2.37 16.05
CA TRP A 87 9.26 -2.32 14.62
C TRP A 87 8.88 -0.94 14.08
N ASP A 88 9.89 -0.10 13.90
CA ASP A 88 9.77 1.21 13.30
C ASP A 88 9.90 1.11 11.78
N CYS A 89 9.00 1.80 11.08
CA CYS A 89 8.96 1.87 9.63
C CYS A 89 8.89 3.34 9.19
N ALA A 90 9.73 3.71 8.24
CA ALA A 90 9.70 5.00 7.58
C ALA A 90 9.86 4.82 6.07
N VAL A 91 9.64 5.89 5.31
CA VAL A 91 9.78 5.89 3.85
C VAL A 91 10.52 7.14 3.40
N SER A 92 11.05 7.08 2.17
CA SER A 92 11.56 8.26 1.46
C SER A 92 10.57 9.42 1.49
N ASP A 93 11.08 10.65 1.55
CA ASP A 93 10.31 11.90 1.46
C ASP A 93 9.68 12.05 0.07
N ASN A 94 8.55 11.37 -0.13
CA ASN A 94 7.81 11.28 -1.37
C ASN A 94 6.33 11.01 -1.04
N ASP A 95 5.42 11.77 -1.62
CA ASP A 95 3.98 11.67 -1.31
C ASP A 95 3.39 10.29 -1.62
N THR A 96 3.86 9.65 -2.70
CA THR A 96 3.47 8.28 -3.02
C THR A 96 3.99 7.30 -1.97
N ALA A 97 5.25 7.45 -1.54
CA ALA A 97 5.82 6.58 -0.53
C ALA A 97 5.08 6.73 0.81
N ARG A 98 4.72 7.96 1.18
CA ARG A 98 3.87 8.24 2.36
C ARG A 98 2.50 7.58 2.25
N ALA A 99 1.85 7.65 1.09
CA ALA A 99 0.58 6.97 0.89
C ALA A 99 0.70 5.45 1.08
N VAL A 100 1.80 4.85 0.59
CA VAL A 100 2.08 3.42 0.83
C VAL A 100 2.35 3.13 2.31
N LEU A 101 3.07 4.01 3.03
CA LEU A 101 3.30 3.87 4.46
C LEU A 101 1.99 3.90 5.26
N GLU A 102 1.01 4.71 4.85
CA GLU A 102 -0.32 4.73 5.46
C GLU A 102 -1.09 3.42 5.22
N GLU A 103 -1.01 2.82 4.03
CA GLU A 103 -1.59 1.48 3.81
C GLU A 103 -0.88 0.43 4.66
N TYR A 104 0.44 0.53 4.78
CA TYR A 104 1.24 -0.36 5.62
C TYR A 104 0.87 -0.22 7.10
N TYR A 105 0.61 1.00 7.58
CA TYR A 105 0.07 1.26 8.91
C TYR A 105 -1.25 0.55 9.14
N LEU A 106 -2.15 0.58 8.15
CA LEU A 106 -3.48 -0.04 8.20
C LEU A 106 -3.44 -1.56 8.03
N LEU A 107 -2.30 -2.14 7.65
CA LEU A 107 -2.15 -3.56 7.31
C LEU A 107 -2.69 -4.53 8.38
N PRO A 108 -2.48 -4.33 9.70
CA PRO A 108 -3.10 -5.18 10.71
C PRO A 108 -4.63 -5.27 10.66
N GLU A 109 -5.31 -4.24 10.17
CA GLU A 109 -6.77 -4.28 9.99
C GLU A 109 -7.11 -4.93 8.64
N THR A 110 -6.47 -4.52 7.56
CA THR A 110 -6.81 -5.02 6.22
C THR A 110 -6.39 -6.48 6.00
N ALA A 111 -5.19 -6.86 6.44
CA ALA A 111 -4.68 -8.21 6.32
C ALA A 111 -5.52 -9.19 7.14
N VAL A 112 -5.90 -8.82 8.37
CA VAL A 112 -6.67 -9.69 9.27
C VAL A 112 -8.14 -9.81 8.86
N GLN A 113 -8.68 -8.82 8.12
CA GLN A 113 -10.11 -8.80 7.75
C GLN A 113 -10.40 -9.49 6.41
N ASN A 114 -9.66 -9.25 5.31
CA ASN A 114 -9.92 -9.91 4.02
C ASN A 114 -8.80 -9.72 2.96
N PRO A 115 -7.95 -10.73 2.66
CA PRO A 115 -6.88 -10.61 1.66
C PRO A 115 -7.37 -10.40 0.21
N ALA A 116 -8.59 -10.81 -0.14
CA ALA A 116 -9.16 -10.55 -1.46
C ALA A 116 -9.55 -9.07 -1.66
N GLU A 117 -9.90 -8.37 -0.58
CA GLU A 117 -10.31 -6.95 -0.63
C GLU A 117 -9.12 -5.99 -0.61
N LEU A 118 -7.92 -6.43 -0.19
CA LEU A 118 -6.72 -5.61 -0.22
C LEU A 118 -6.37 -5.19 -1.66
N GLY A 119 -6.55 -6.09 -2.62
CA GLY A 119 -6.38 -5.81 -4.06
C GLY A 119 -7.30 -4.68 -4.53
N ASP A 120 -8.59 -4.79 -4.22
CA ASP A 120 -9.62 -3.82 -4.59
C ASP A 120 -9.43 -2.47 -3.88
N HIS A 121 -9.02 -2.50 -2.59
CA HIS A 121 -8.78 -1.29 -1.80
C HIS A 121 -7.60 -0.47 -2.31
N LEU A 122 -6.51 -1.15 -2.69
CA LEU A 122 -5.33 -0.50 -3.26
C LEU A 122 -5.61 0.04 -4.67
N ALA A 123 -6.37 -0.70 -5.49
CA ALA A 123 -6.83 -0.23 -6.79
C ALA A 123 -7.72 1.03 -6.67
N ALA A 124 -8.62 1.09 -5.69
CA ALA A 124 -9.45 2.26 -5.42
C ALA A 124 -8.63 3.51 -5.02
N LYS A 125 -7.42 3.31 -4.51
CA LYS A 125 -6.47 4.38 -4.13
C LYS A 125 -5.44 4.70 -5.22
N GLY A 126 -5.61 4.14 -6.42
CA GLY A 126 -4.73 4.39 -7.57
C GLY A 126 -3.39 3.65 -7.51
N LEU A 127 -3.27 2.67 -6.62
CA LEU A 127 -2.13 1.75 -6.56
C LEU A 127 -2.47 0.55 -7.45
N HIS A 128 -1.92 0.54 -8.67
CA HIS A 128 -2.19 -0.50 -9.64
C HIS A 128 -1.15 -1.61 -9.52
N PHE A 129 -1.64 -2.83 -9.28
CA PHE A 129 -0.87 -4.05 -9.46
C PHE A 129 -0.77 -4.35 -10.96
N THR A 130 0.42 -4.26 -11.54
CA THR A 130 0.65 -4.81 -12.88
C THR A 130 0.89 -6.30 -12.74
N THR A 131 -0.02 -7.11 -13.29
CA THR A 131 0.13 -8.56 -13.40
C THR A 131 0.61 -8.95 -14.79
N ASP A 132 1.51 -9.94 -14.91
CA ASP A 132 1.82 -10.54 -16.22
C ASP A 132 0.65 -11.42 -16.66
N PRO A 133 0.60 -11.84 -17.93
CA PRO A 133 -0.44 -12.74 -18.45
C PRO A 133 -0.59 -14.06 -17.66
N GLY A 134 0.38 -14.43 -16.83
CA GLY A 134 0.33 -15.57 -15.91
C GLY A 134 -0.30 -15.30 -14.54
N GLY A 135 -0.83 -14.10 -14.28
CA GLY A 135 -1.51 -13.74 -13.01
C GLY A 135 -0.59 -13.49 -11.82
N THR A 136 0.72 -13.40 -12.05
CA THR A 136 1.70 -12.99 -11.02
C THR A 136 1.70 -11.47 -10.91
N VAL A 137 1.79 -10.91 -9.71
CA VAL A 137 1.85 -9.46 -9.47
C VAL A 137 3.31 -9.01 -9.55
N HIS A 138 3.63 -8.09 -10.48
CA HIS A 138 5.00 -7.69 -10.79
C HIS A 138 5.40 -6.33 -10.22
N GLN A 139 4.44 -5.42 -10.06
CA GLN A 139 4.77 -4.06 -9.66
C GLN A 139 3.53 -3.33 -9.14
N ILE A 140 3.74 -2.49 -8.10
CA ILE A 140 2.75 -1.54 -7.61
C ILE A 140 3.18 -0.16 -8.09
N VAL A 141 2.38 0.46 -8.97
CA VAL A 141 2.59 1.85 -9.40
C VAL A 141 1.44 2.73 -8.97
N HIS A 142 1.78 3.91 -8.44
CA HIS A 142 0.82 4.99 -8.31
C HIS A 142 0.57 5.61 -9.68
N VAL A 143 -0.64 5.42 -10.21
CA VAL A 143 -1.10 6.16 -11.38
C VAL A 143 -2.03 7.24 -10.86
N PRO A 144 -1.64 8.53 -10.90
CA PRO A 144 -2.57 9.59 -10.52
C PRO A 144 -3.77 9.53 -11.47
N SER A 145 -4.96 9.38 -10.88
CA SER A 145 -6.20 9.30 -11.63
C SER A 145 -6.32 10.55 -12.48
N ARG A 146 -6.28 10.39 -13.80
CA ARG A 146 -6.58 11.47 -14.75
C ARG A 146 -7.98 11.96 -14.40
N THR A 147 -8.07 13.16 -13.82
CA THR A 147 -9.35 13.81 -13.54
C THR A 147 -10.11 13.84 -14.87
N SER A 148 -11.23 13.11 -14.95
CA SER A 148 -12.05 13.17 -16.13
C SER A 148 -12.54 14.61 -16.24
N ARG A 149 -12.05 15.34 -17.25
CA ARG A 149 -12.72 16.56 -17.68
C ARG A 149 -14.10 16.09 -18.16
N SER A 150 -15.11 16.38 -17.37
CA SER A 150 -16.48 16.51 -17.81
C SER A 150 -16.49 17.36 -19.09
N VAL A 151 -16.66 16.71 -20.23
CA VAL A 151 -17.02 17.39 -21.48
C VAL A 151 -18.50 17.71 -21.34
N GLY A 152 -18.78 19.01 -21.25
CA GLY A 152 -20.08 19.58 -20.97
C GLY A 152 -21.20 19.01 -21.84
N GLY A 153 -22.34 18.81 -21.18
CA GLY A 153 -23.55 18.28 -21.77
C GLY A 153 -24.08 19.12 -22.94
N LEU A 154 -24.56 18.39 -23.93
CA LEU A 154 -25.38 18.87 -25.04
C LEU A 154 -26.75 19.34 -24.50
N PRO A 155 -27.25 20.55 -24.82
CA PRO A 155 -28.56 20.99 -24.36
C PRO A 155 -29.70 20.34 -25.19
N PRO A 156 -30.88 20.11 -24.59
CA PRO A 156 -32.03 19.54 -25.29
C PRO A 156 -32.65 20.53 -26.28
N GLY A 157 -33.11 19.98 -27.41
CA GLY A 157 -33.65 20.69 -28.55
C GLY A 157 -34.92 21.50 -28.26
N ARG A 158 -35.03 22.64 -28.95
CA ARG A 158 -36.25 23.43 -29.07
C ARG A 158 -37.03 22.99 -30.32
N PRO A 159 -38.36 22.84 -30.27
CA PRO A 159 -39.17 22.69 -31.48
C PRO A 159 -39.34 24.04 -32.17
N SER A 160 -38.95 24.13 -33.45
CA SER A 160 -39.22 25.28 -34.31
C SER A 160 -40.68 25.25 -34.77
N ALA A 161 -41.41 26.33 -34.48
CA ALA A 161 -42.71 26.63 -35.05
C ALA A 161 -42.58 26.97 -36.54
N ILE A 162 -43.36 26.31 -37.39
CA ILE A 162 -43.53 26.67 -38.80
C ILE A 162 -44.64 27.73 -38.89
N ARG A 163 -44.28 28.84 -39.54
CA ARG A 163 -45.06 30.05 -39.72
C ARG A 163 -45.86 29.97 -41.03
N ALA A 164 -47.09 30.47 -41.00
CA ALA A 164 -47.98 30.65 -42.15
C ALA A 164 -47.59 31.88 -43.01
N GLY A 165 -48.02 31.85 -44.29
CA GLY A 165 -48.00 32.94 -45.27
C GLY A 165 -47.05 32.65 -46.44
N GLY A 166 -47.42 32.69 -47.71
CA GLY A 166 -48.57 33.25 -48.40
C GLY A 166 -48.08 33.76 -49.74
N SER A 167 -48.72 33.36 -50.83
CA SER A 167 -48.72 34.00 -52.15
C SER A 167 -49.95 33.52 -52.90
#